data_AF-A0A3C0HD17-F1
#
_entry.id   AF-A0A3C0HD17-F1
#
_cell.length_a   1.000
_cell.length_b   1.000
_cell.length_c   1.000
_cell.angle_alpha   90.00
_cell.angle_beta   90.00
_cell.angle_gamma   90.00
#
_symmetry.space_group_name_H-M   'P 1'
#
loop_
_entity.id
_entity.type
_entity.pdbx_description
1 polymer ?
#
loop_
_entity_poly.entity_id
_entity_poly.type
_entity_poly.pdbx_seq_one_letter_code
_entity_poly.pdbx_strand_id
1 'polypeptide(L)'
;DRFTQNITRLTHNRYNFDKLQPKELEIELEYNQYHVGSFLDSQDYLKLSIDYRHGFLFGKHRKLDIRLFAAKFLMNSQRQSSSYNNLLAQGSIALLNQGFTDYSYNDYYFDRQGQSKRAYRQIGYHGGGFKDALGSANGRIGQSNDFAMAINLKTHLPFGQAKLPLKLFFDAGYARTKSFSVDPLRGEVFYSGGVMIEIGDGLFAFHLPLIVSQKISDIYKSESRNLLSKITFSMDLHRLNPWELADDYIF
;
A
#
# COMPACT_ATOMS: atom_id res chain seq x y z
N ASP A 1 25.26 -14.64 12.55
CA ASP A 1 24.81 -13.47 13.34
C ASP A 1 23.32 -13.26 13.20
N ARG A 2 22.58 -13.19 14.32
CA ARG A 2 21.14 -12.92 14.31
C ARG A 2 20.93 -11.41 14.42
N PHE A 3 20.55 -10.76 13.32
CA PHE A 3 20.09 -9.38 13.34
C PHE A 3 18.78 -9.33 14.15
N THR A 4 18.82 -8.72 15.33
CA THR A 4 17.62 -8.47 16.14
C THR A 4 17.12 -7.07 15.79
N GLN A 5 15.86 -6.96 15.38
CA GLN A 5 15.21 -5.69 15.04
C GLN A 5 14.14 -5.40 16.08
N ASN A 6 14.17 -4.22 16.68
CA ASN A 6 13.25 -3.83 17.75
C ASN A 6 12.41 -2.63 17.30
N ILE A 7 11.23 -2.91 16.73
CA ILE A 7 10.27 -1.86 16.37
C ILE A 7 9.28 -1.69 17.52
N THR A 8 9.14 -0.47 18.02
CA THR A 8 8.13 -0.09 19.03
C THR A 8 7.02 0.70 18.35
N ARG A 9 5.76 0.30 18.57
CA ARG A 9 4.58 0.97 18.00
C ARG A 9 3.57 1.32 19.08
N LEU A 10 3.01 2.53 18.98
CA LEU A 10 1.82 2.95 19.69
C LEU A 10 0.73 3.24 18.66
N THR A 11 -0.33 2.44 18.67
CA THR A 11 -1.44 2.55 17.72
C THR A 11 -2.72 2.92 18.44
N HIS A 12 -3.43 3.93 17.95
CA HIS A 12 -4.76 4.30 18.38
C HIS A 12 -5.75 4.09 17.25
N ASN A 13 -6.76 3.26 17.51
CA ASN A 13 -7.82 2.94 16.56
C ASN A 13 -9.17 3.47 17.03
N ARG A 14 -9.88 4.11 16.12
CA ARG A 14 -11.25 4.58 16.33
C ARG A 14 -12.15 4.07 15.22
N TYR A 15 -13.17 3.32 15.61
CA TYR A 15 -14.16 2.76 14.70
C TYR A 15 -15.52 3.42 14.90
N ASN A 16 -16.21 3.66 13.80
CA ASN A 16 -17.62 3.99 13.77
C ASN A 16 -18.31 3.02 12.80
N PHE A 17 -19.12 2.13 13.36
CA PHE A 17 -19.82 1.07 12.64
C PHE A 17 -21.20 1.51 12.11
N ASP A 18 -21.37 2.78 11.78
CA ASP A 18 -22.58 3.27 11.11
C ASP A 18 -22.83 2.45 9.82
N LYS A 19 -24.07 1.98 9.65
CA LYS A 19 -24.43 1.09 8.53
C LYS A 19 -24.36 1.79 7.18
N LEU A 20 -24.57 3.10 7.13
CA LEU A 20 -24.59 3.89 5.90
C LEU A 20 -23.26 4.59 5.66
N GLN A 21 -22.57 4.96 6.73
CA GLN A 21 -21.34 5.76 6.70
C GLN A 21 -20.26 5.23 7.65
N PRO A 22 -19.79 3.98 7.48
CA PRO A 22 -18.77 3.42 8.35
C PRO A 22 -17.46 4.20 8.22
N LYS A 23 -16.82 4.47 9.35
CA LYS A 23 -15.56 5.22 9.43
C LYS A 23 -14.56 4.48 10.31
N GLU A 24 -13.31 4.52 9.91
CA GLU A 24 -12.19 3.96 10.65
C GLU A 24 -11.05 4.99 10.62
N LEU A 25 -10.43 5.21 11.76
CA LEU A 25 -9.25 6.05 11.91
C LEU A 25 -8.20 5.27 12.70
N GLU A 26 -7.03 5.11 12.10
CA GLU A 26 -5.84 4.60 12.75
C GLU A 26 -4.79 5.72 12.80
N ILE A 27 -4.20 5.90 13.97
CA ILE A 27 -3.04 6.76 14.18
C ILE A 27 -1.95 5.89 14.79
N GLU A 28 -0.78 5.86 14.17
CA GLU A 28 0.35 5.07 14.63
C GLU A 28 1.59 5.94 14.82
N LEU A 29 2.24 5.78 15.97
CA LEU A 29 3.59 6.27 16.23
C LEU A 29 4.55 5.09 16.30
N GLU A 30 5.49 5.02 15.37
CA GLU A 30 6.49 3.95 15.25
C GLU A 30 7.89 4.50 15.53
N TYR A 31 8.61 3.87 16.45
CA TYR A 31 10.02 4.14 16.74
C TYR A 31 10.86 2.88 16.51
N ASN A 32 12.04 3.03 15.94
CA ASN A 32 12.99 1.94 15.78
C ASN A 32 14.42 2.48 15.81
N GLN A 33 15.31 1.69 16.39
CA GLN A 33 16.76 1.90 16.38
C GLN A 33 17.43 0.64 15.84
N TYR A 34 18.31 0.80 14.85
CA TYR A 34 18.93 -0.32 14.13
C TYR A 34 20.35 0.02 13.71
N HIS A 35 21.14 -0.99 13.36
CA HIS A 35 22.53 -0.83 12.94
C HIS A 35 22.66 -1.13 11.45
N VAL A 36 23.46 -0.34 10.74
CA VAL A 36 23.73 -0.52 9.31
C VAL A 36 25.15 -1.05 9.12
N GLY A 37 25.28 -2.30 8.69
CA GLY A 37 26.58 -2.93 8.47
C GLY A 37 27.30 -3.25 9.79
N SER A 38 28.24 -2.38 10.21
CA SER A 38 28.98 -2.56 11.46
C SER A 38 28.13 -2.16 12.68
N PHE A 39 28.39 -2.76 13.84
CA PHE A 39 27.72 -2.41 15.11
C PHE A 39 27.96 -0.96 15.57
N LEU A 40 28.78 -0.18 14.87
CA LEU A 40 29.13 1.20 15.23
C LEU A 40 28.24 2.25 14.56
N ASP A 41 27.50 1.88 13.50
CA ASP A 41 26.70 2.84 12.72
C ASP A 41 25.20 2.70 13.06
N SER A 42 24.82 3.25 14.21
CA SER A 42 23.44 3.25 14.71
C SER A 42 22.60 4.29 13.97
N GLN A 43 21.43 3.86 13.52
CA GLN A 43 20.42 4.66 12.84
C GLN A 43 19.11 4.57 13.59
N ASP A 44 18.31 5.63 13.54
CA ASP A 44 17.05 5.69 14.25
C ASP A 44 16.00 6.47 13.46
N TYR A 45 14.75 6.16 13.73
CA TYR A 45 13.64 6.93 13.22
C TYR A 45 12.45 6.95 14.18
N LEU A 46 11.68 8.03 14.07
CA LEU A 46 10.36 8.20 14.66
C LEU A 46 9.39 8.59 13.55
N LYS A 47 8.39 7.77 13.30
CA LYS A 47 7.41 7.94 12.23
C LYS A 47 6.00 8.04 12.79
N LEU A 48 5.26 9.01 12.30
CA LEU A 48 3.83 9.17 12.54
C LEU A 48 3.07 8.79 11.27
N SER A 49 2.08 7.92 11.40
CA SER A 49 1.19 7.48 10.31
C SER A 49 -0.27 7.71 10.69
N ILE A 50 -1.08 8.07 9.70
CA ILE A 50 -2.53 8.23 9.81
C ILE A 50 -3.18 7.50 8.63
N ASP A 51 -4.14 6.62 8.92
CA ASP A 51 -4.99 5.95 7.93
C ASP A 51 -6.45 6.24 8.31
N TYR A 52 -7.17 6.90 7.42
CA TYR A 52 -8.58 7.21 7.58
C TYR A 52 -9.38 6.59 6.44
N ARG A 53 -10.39 5.78 6.79
CA ARG A 53 -11.28 5.11 5.84
C ARG A 53 -12.70 5.56 6.09
N HIS A 54 -13.42 5.83 5.00
CA HIS A 54 -14.81 6.24 5.03
C HIS A 54 -15.57 5.56 3.89
N GLY A 55 -16.57 4.76 4.24
CA GLY A 55 -17.54 4.24 3.30
C GLY A 55 -18.77 5.12 3.24
N PHE A 56 -19.31 5.37 2.05
CA PHE A 56 -20.58 6.06 1.85
C PHE A 56 -21.50 5.18 0.99
N LEU A 57 -22.57 4.66 1.60
CA LEU A 57 -23.59 3.89 0.89
C LEU A 57 -24.59 4.86 0.24
N PHE A 58 -24.69 4.80 -1.09
CA PHE A 58 -25.56 5.67 -1.88
C PHE A 58 -26.68 4.90 -2.61
N GLY A 59 -26.73 3.58 -2.45
CA GLY A 59 -27.79 2.74 -3.00
C GLY A 59 -27.70 1.31 -2.48
N LYS A 60 -28.72 0.50 -2.79
CA LYS A 60 -28.74 -0.92 -2.40
C LYS A 60 -27.55 -1.64 -3.05
N HIS A 61 -26.61 -2.12 -2.23
CA HIS A 61 -25.32 -2.70 -2.64
C HIS A 61 -24.40 -1.74 -3.44
N ARG A 62 -24.54 -0.42 -3.26
CA ARG A 62 -23.67 0.58 -3.88
C ARG A 62 -23.00 1.42 -2.81
N LYS A 63 -21.67 1.37 -2.84
CA LYS A 63 -20.79 2.03 -1.88
C LYS A 63 -19.67 2.75 -2.62
N LEU A 64 -19.37 3.96 -2.16
CA LEU A 64 -18.14 4.70 -2.45
C LEU A 64 -17.25 4.57 -1.21
N ASP A 65 -16.07 3.99 -1.36
CA ASP A 65 -15.07 3.94 -0.32
C ASP A 65 -13.97 4.96 -0.63
N ILE A 66 -13.61 5.72 0.40
CA ILE A 66 -12.54 6.70 0.40
C ILE A 66 -11.56 6.29 1.49
N ARG A 67 -10.27 6.23 1.15
CA ARG A 67 -9.18 6.08 2.11
C ARG A 67 -8.20 7.23 1.94
N LEU A 68 -7.77 7.80 3.06
CA LEU A 68 -6.72 8.80 3.14
C LEU A 68 -5.59 8.20 3.97
N PHE A 69 -4.39 8.23 3.43
CA PHE A 69 -3.18 7.81 4.13
C PHE A 69 -2.18 8.95 4.16
N ALA A 70 -1.51 9.16 5.28
CA ALA A 70 -0.37 10.05 5.37
C ALA A 70 0.63 9.52 6.39
N ALA A 71 1.91 9.58 6.08
CA ALA A 71 2.96 9.27 7.03
C ALA A 71 4.13 10.26 6.90
N LYS A 72 4.73 10.59 8.04
CA LYS A 72 5.87 11.48 8.14
C LYS A 72 6.87 10.94 9.15
N PHE A 73 8.14 10.93 8.76
CA PHE A 73 9.22 10.79 9.71
C PHE A 73 9.42 12.10 10.46
N LEU A 74 9.04 12.12 11.74
CA LEU A 74 9.32 13.22 12.66
C LEU A 74 10.84 13.30 12.89
N MET A 75 11.48 12.14 13.07
CA MET A 75 12.92 11.96 13.13
C MET A 75 13.32 10.83 12.19
N ASN A 76 14.40 10.99 11.44
CA ASN A 76 14.99 9.91 10.65
C ASN A 76 16.44 10.28 10.33
N SER A 77 17.39 9.53 10.91
CA SER A 77 18.82 9.71 10.66
C SER A 77 19.19 9.46 9.19
N GLN A 78 18.41 8.66 8.48
CA GLN A 78 18.58 8.34 7.06
C GLN A 78 17.77 9.23 6.11
N ARG A 79 17.18 10.34 6.57
CA ARG A 79 16.37 11.26 5.72
C ARG A 79 17.11 11.77 4.47
N GLN A 80 18.42 11.95 4.56
CA GLN A 80 19.25 12.46 3.45
C GLN A 80 19.82 11.35 2.55
N SER A 81 19.54 10.08 2.87
CA SER A 81 19.96 8.93 2.10
C SER A 81 19.08 8.71 0.88
N SER A 82 19.66 8.27 -0.24
CA SER A 82 18.89 7.72 -1.36
C SER A 82 18.64 6.21 -1.22
N SER A 83 19.09 5.62 -0.11
CA SER A 83 18.84 4.25 0.31
C SER A 83 17.64 4.25 1.25
N TYR A 84 16.49 3.79 0.77
CA TYR A 84 15.22 3.79 1.54
C TYR A 84 14.33 2.59 1.17
N ASN A 85 14.88 1.57 0.52
CA ASN A 85 14.16 0.34 0.17
C ASN A 85 15.14 -0.84 0.11
N ASN A 86 15.91 -1.04 1.18
CA ASN A 86 16.83 -2.16 1.31
C ASN A 86 17.07 -2.51 2.78
N LEU A 87 17.76 -3.62 3.04
CA LEU A 87 18.12 -4.09 4.38
C LEU A 87 18.87 -3.03 5.23
N LEU A 88 19.45 -2.02 4.58
CA LEU A 88 20.27 -0.98 5.21
C LEU A 88 19.45 0.27 5.59
N ALA A 89 18.20 0.40 5.12
CA ALA A 89 17.33 1.52 5.44
C ALA A 89 15.93 1.02 5.76
N GLN A 90 15.58 1.05 7.04
CA GLN A 90 14.34 0.49 7.57
C GLN A 90 13.25 1.55 7.72
N GLY A 91 11.99 1.11 7.75
CA GLY A 91 10.84 1.95 8.10
C GLY A 91 10.24 2.78 6.97
N SER A 92 10.69 2.60 5.72
CA SER A 92 10.25 3.42 4.59
C SER A 92 8.73 3.44 4.40
N ILE A 93 8.24 4.57 3.89
CA ILE A 93 6.84 4.76 3.56
C ILE A 93 6.64 4.37 2.10
N ALA A 94 5.93 3.28 1.86
CA ALA A 94 5.61 2.80 0.51
C ALA A 94 4.21 3.24 0.08
N LEU A 95 4.11 3.90 -1.08
CA LEU A 95 2.84 4.17 -1.75
C LEU A 95 2.29 2.91 -2.44
N LEU A 96 3.18 2.16 -3.11
CA LEU A 96 2.91 0.88 -3.75
C LEU A 96 3.48 -0.22 -2.85
N ASN A 97 2.61 -1.02 -2.23
CA ASN A 97 3.04 -2.09 -1.32
C ASN A 97 3.04 -3.45 -1.99
N GLN A 98 4.18 -4.13 -1.90
CA GLN A 98 4.41 -5.50 -2.34
C GLN A 98 5.21 -6.23 -1.26
N GLY A 99 5.35 -7.56 -1.35
CA GLY A 99 5.98 -8.33 -0.28
C GLY A 99 7.40 -7.91 0.10
N PHE A 100 8.17 -7.31 -0.82
CA PHE A 100 9.53 -6.82 -0.56
C PHE A 100 9.57 -5.42 0.05
N THR A 101 8.46 -4.69 0.08
CA THR A 101 8.34 -3.36 0.73
C THR A 101 7.78 -3.45 2.15
N ASP A 102 7.24 -4.61 2.54
CA ASP A 102 6.78 -4.89 3.91
C ASP A 102 7.97 -5.15 4.84
N TYR A 103 8.55 -4.06 5.35
CA TYR A 103 9.65 -4.12 6.32
C TYR A 103 9.21 -4.63 7.70
N SER A 104 7.90 -4.64 7.95
CA SER A 104 7.29 -4.95 9.25
C SER A 104 6.85 -6.40 9.38
N TYR A 105 6.82 -7.15 8.28
CA TYR A 105 6.30 -8.51 8.18
C TYR A 105 4.83 -8.65 8.60
N ASN A 106 4.03 -7.58 8.46
CA ASN A 106 2.65 -7.53 8.95
C ASN A 106 1.66 -8.36 8.10
N ASP A 107 1.98 -8.65 6.83
CA ASP A 107 1.05 -9.32 5.90
C ASP A 107 1.55 -10.64 5.35
N TYR A 108 0.65 -11.43 4.79
CA TYR A 108 1.00 -12.69 4.15
C TYR A 108 1.18 -12.50 2.65
N TYR A 109 2.41 -12.65 2.16
CA TYR A 109 2.73 -12.63 0.74
C TYR A 109 3.22 -13.99 0.25
N PHE A 110 2.68 -14.47 -0.87
CA PHE A 110 3.15 -15.68 -1.56
C PHE A 110 4.58 -15.52 -2.10
N ASP A 111 4.96 -14.29 -2.49
CA ASP A 111 6.32 -13.94 -2.92
C ASP A 111 6.79 -12.67 -2.22
N ARG A 112 7.41 -12.84 -1.05
CA ARG A 112 7.99 -11.75 -0.27
C ARG A 112 9.23 -11.12 -0.91
N GLN A 113 9.98 -11.88 -1.72
CA GLN A 113 11.23 -11.38 -2.31
C GLN A 113 11.00 -10.75 -3.69
N GLY A 114 9.80 -10.87 -4.25
CA GLY A 114 9.44 -10.37 -5.58
C GLY A 114 10.23 -11.05 -6.71
N GLN A 115 10.71 -12.28 -6.49
CA GLN A 115 11.57 -13.02 -7.43
C GLN A 115 10.76 -13.85 -8.44
N SER A 116 9.50 -14.13 -8.13
CA SER A 116 8.60 -14.90 -8.99
C SER A 116 7.81 -13.99 -9.92
N LYS A 117 8.01 -14.16 -11.24
CA LYS A 117 7.33 -13.40 -12.30
C LYS A 117 5.79 -13.41 -12.24
N ARG A 118 5.19 -14.37 -11.53
CA ARG A 118 3.73 -14.51 -11.39
C ARG A 118 3.21 -14.04 -10.03
N ALA A 119 3.96 -14.25 -8.95
CA ALA A 119 3.51 -13.97 -7.59
C ALA A 119 3.89 -12.58 -7.07
N TYR A 120 4.84 -11.86 -7.69
CA TYR A 120 5.15 -10.47 -7.29
C TYR A 120 3.95 -9.52 -7.44
N ARG A 121 2.92 -9.90 -8.20
CA ARG A 121 1.73 -9.08 -8.47
C ARG A 121 0.76 -9.02 -7.29
N GLN A 122 1.08 -9.71 -6.20
CA GLN A 122 0.39 -9.54 -4.94
C GLN A 122 0.73 -8.17 -4.35
N ILE A 123 -0.30 -7.41 -3.99
CA ILE A 123 -0.18 -6.11 -3.33
C ILE A 123 -0.75 -6.16 -1.91
N GLY A 124 -0.22 -5.29 -1.04
CA GLY A 124 -0.77 -5.01 0.29
C GLY A 124 -1.55 -3.69 0.30
N TYR A 125 -2.50 -3.55 1.22
CA TYR A 125 -3.31 -2.32 1.36
C TYR A 125 -2.74 -1.28 2.33
N HIS A 126 -1.66 -1.62 3.03
CA HIS A 126 -0.94 -0.75 3.96
C HIS A 126 -0.28 0.41 3.21
N GLY A 127 0.26 1.39 3.94
CA GLY A 127 0.90 2.56 3.33
C GLY A 127 -0.04 3.27 2.35
N GLY A 128 0.44 3.67 1.17
CA GLY A 128 -0.37 4.40 0.20
C GLY A 128 -1.46 3.59 -0.54
N GLY A 129 -1.55 2.27 -0.37
CA GLY A 129 -2.64 1.43 -0.88
C GLY A 129 -2.86 1.44 -2.39
N PHE A 130 -1.83 1.77 -3.19
CA PHE A 130 -1.90 1.73 -4.64
C PHE A 130 -2.10 0.30 -5.14
N LYS A 131 -2.89 0.16 -6.21
CA LYS A 131 -3.21 -1.16 -6.81
C LYS A 131 -2.23 -1.61 -7.89
N ASP A 132 -1.05 -1.01 -7.96
CA ASP A 132 0.00 -1.30 -8.93
C ASP A 132 1.12 -2.15 -8.32
N ALA A 133 1.71 -3.02 -9.14
CA ALA A 133 2.84 -3.86 -8.75
C ALA A 133 3.98 -3.65 -9.75
N LEU A 134 5.04 -2.94 -9.36
CA LEU A 134 6.17 -2.62 -10.24
C LEU A 134 7.30 -3.65 -10.17
N GLY A 135 7.26 -4.57 -9.20
CA GLY A 135 8.28 -5.59 -9.02
C GLY A 135 9.50 -5.07 -8.25
N SER A 136 10.30 -5.98 -7.71
CA SER A 136 11.40 -5.66 -6.78
C SER A 136 12.47 -4.78 -7.40
N ALA A 137 12.75 -4.93 -8.70
CA ALA A 137 13.70 -4.10 -9.44
C ALA A 137 13.33 -2.60 -9.43
N ASN A 138 12.03 -2.29 -9.33
CA ASN A 138 11.52 -0.91 -9.30
C ASN A 138 10.99 -0.51 -7.92
N GLY A 139 11.34 -1.27 -6.88
CA GLY A 139 10.77 -1.11 -5.53
C GLY A 139 11.02 0.25 -4.86
N ARG A 140 11.93 1.07 -5.42
CA ARG A 140 12.20 2.44 -4.97
C ARG A 140 11.09 3.43 -5.37
N ILE A 141 10.29 3.10 -6.37
CA ILE A 141 9.27 4.00 -6.92
C ILE A 141 8.10 4.09 -5.94
N GLY A 142 7.72 5.32 -5.59
CA GLY A 142 6.66 5.57 -4.61
C GLY A 142 7.09 5.31 -3.16
N GLN A 143 8.38 5.12 -2.88
CA GLN A 143 8.91 5.04 -1.52
C GLN A 143 9.39 6.40 -1.01
N SER A 144 9.29 6.62 0.31
CA SER A 144 9.80 7.80 0.98
C SER A 144 10.43 7.46 2.34
N ASN A 145 11.53 8.13 2.65
CA ASN A 145 12.16 8.15 3.98
C ASN A 145 11.89 9.48 4.72
N ASP A 146 10.89 10.25 4.29
CA ASP A 146 10.60 11.56 4.86
C ASP A 146 9.10 11.83 5.02
N PHE A 147 8.35 11.86 3.91
CA PHE A 147 6.91 12.12 3.91
C PHE A 147 6.25 11.51 2.68
N ALA A 148 5.11 10.85 2.89
CA ALA A 148 4.23 10.49 1.79
C ALA A 148 2.75 10.53 2.23
N MET A 149 1.87 10.69 1.24
CA MET A 149 0.43 10.68 1.43
C MET A 149 -0.26 10.07 0.21
N ALA A 150 -1.44 9.50 0.41
CA ALA A 150 -2.27 8.94 -0.64
C ALA A 150 -3.76 9.15 -0.37
N ILE A 151 -4.53 9.16 -1.45
CA ILE A 151 -5.97 9.00 -1.47
C ILE A 151 -6.30 7.80 -2.36
N ASN A 152 -7.13 6.90 -1.85
CA ASN A 152 -7.66 5.77 -2.60
C ASN A 152 -9.18 5.89 -2.66
N LEU A 153 -9.74 5.79 -3.85
CA LEU A 153 -11.16 5.79 -4.11
C LEU A 153 -11.53 4.46 -4.75
N LYS A 154 -12.61 3.84 -4.29
CA LYS A 154 -13.25 2.75 -5.03
C LYS A 154 -14.76 2.89 -4.98
N THR A 155 -15.43 2.58 -6.08
CA THR A 155 -16.88 2.66 -6.16
C THR A 155 -17.45 1.57 -7.04
N HIS A 156 -18.66 1.12 -6.72
CA HIS A 156 -19.45 0.34 -7.65
C HIS A 156 -19.76 1.18 -8.89
N LEU A 157 -19.91 0.53 -10.05
CA LEU A 157 -20.34 1.23 -11.26
C LEU A 157 -21.66 1.96 -11.01
N PRO A 158 -21.87 3.17 -11.56
CA PRO A 158 -23.11 3.92 -11.38
C PRO A 158 -24.30 3.32 -12.15
N PHE A 159 -24.04 2.49 -13.17
CA PHE A 159 -25.04 1.85 -14.02
C PHE A 159 -24.89 0.32 -13.99
N GLY A 160 -25.97 -0.42 -14.29
CA GLY A 160 -25.96 -1.89 -14.32
C GLY A 160 -26.42 -2.55 -13.01
N GLN A 161 -26.46 -3.89 -13.01
CA GLN A 161 -26.91 -4.69 -11.87
C GLN A 161 -25.96 -4.51 -10.68
N ALA A 162 -26.50 -4.06 -9.54
CA ALA A 162 -25.71 -3.76 -8.33
C ALA A 162 -25.03 -4.98 -7.69
N LYS A 163 -25.31 -6.20 -8.18
CA LYS A 163 -24.71 -7.45 -7.69
C LYS A 163 -23.38 -7.81 -8.38
N LEU A 164 -22.95 -7.08 -9.42
CA LEU A 164 -21.67 -7.39 -10.04
C LEU A 164 -20.52 -6.96 -9.11
N PRO A 165 -19.52 -7.82 -8.87
CA PRO A 165 -18.33 -7.47 -8.06
C PRO A 165 -17.42 -6.43 -8.73
N LEU A 166 -17.84 -5.87 -9.87
CA LEU A 166 -17.08 -4.93 -10.68
C LEU A 166 -17.17 -3.51 -10.10
N LYS A 167 -16.01 -2.97 -9.75
CA LYS A 167 -15.82 -1.63 -9.18
C LYS A 167 -14.84 -0.83 -10.04
N LEU A 168 -14.94 0.48 -9.95
CA LEU A 168 -13.91 1.41 -10.42
C LEU A 168 -13.01 1.77 -9.24
N PHE A 169 -11.72 1.97 -9.50
CA PHE A 169 -10.80 2.50 -8.51
C PHE A 169 -9.99 3.67 -9.07
N PHE A 170 -9.55 4.53 -8.17
CA PHE A 170 -8.58 5.58 -8.44
C PHE A 170 -7.71 5.82 -7.20
N ASP A 171 -6.41 5.73 -7.40
CA ASP A 171 -5.38 5.96 -6.40
C ASP A 171 -4.56 7.18 -6.82
N ALA A 172 -4.32 8.11 -5.91
CA ALA A 172 -3.39 9.22 -6.13
C ALA A 172 -2.54 9.43 -4.88
N GLY A 173 -1.30 9.85 -5.06
CA GLY A 173 -0.36 9.94 -3.96
C GLY A 173 0.81 10.84 -4.26
N TYR A 174 1.47 11.24 -3.19
CA TYR A 174 2.64 12.09 -3.19
C TYR A 174 3.69 11.47 -2.28
N ALA A 175 4.93 11.37 -2.75
CA ALA A 175 6.06 10.93 -1.94
C ALA A 175 7.20 11.94 -2.08
N ARG A 176 7.84 12.28 -0.96
CA ARG A 176 9.03 13.14 -0.94
C ARG A 176 10.27 12.28 -0.70
N THR A 177 11.17 12.22 -1.67
CA THR A 177 12.34 11.34 -1.60
C THR A 177 13.52 11.91 -2.40
N LYS A 178 14.68 11.28 -2.29
CA LYS A 178 15.87 11.56 -3.10
C LYS A 178 16.06 10.49 -4.17
N SER A 179 16.32 10.88 -5.41
CA SER A 179 16.71 9.92 -6.44
C SER A 179 18.14 9.43 -6.23
N PHE A 180 19.06 10.36 -5.97
CA PHE A 180 20.46 10.11 -5.58
C PHE A 180 20.81 10.88 -4.30
N SER A 181 21.82 10.43 -3.53
CA SER A 181 22.18 11.04 -2.24
C SER A 181 22.52 12.54 -2.35
N VAL A 182 23.08 12.95 -3.48
CA VAL A 182 23.44 14.35 -3.79
C VAL A 182 22.25 15.21 -4.18
N ASP A 183 21.12 14.62 -4.57
CA ASP A 183 19.94 15.36 -4.98
C ASP A 183 19.25 16.01 -3.79
N PRO A 184 18.55 17.14 -3.97
CA PRO A 184 17.63 17.64 -2.98
C PRO A 184 16.43 16.69 -2.82
N LEU A 185 15.80 16.71 -1.64
CA LEU A 185 14.51 16.07 -1.43
C LEU A 185 13.48 16.68 -2.39
N ARG A 186 12.88 15.84 -3.24
CA ARG A 186 11.88 16.26 -4.23
C ARG A 186 10.59 15.50 -4.02
N GLY A 187 9.50 16.23 -4.24
CA GLY A 187 8.16 15.68 -4.25
C GLY A 187 7.82 15.06 -5.58
N GLU A 188 7.22 13.89 -5.56
CA GLU A 188 6.78 13.17 -6.74
C GLU A 188 5.31 12.79 -6.58
N VAL A 189 4.53 13.02 -7.64
CA VAL A 189 3.11 12.68 -7.67
C VAL A 189 2.91 11.42 -8.50
N PHE A 190 2.10 10.52 -7.96
CA PHE A 190 1.69 9.26 -8.58
C PHE A 190 0.17 9.22 -8.65
N TYR A 191 -0.35 8.60 -9.70
CA TYR A 191 -1.76 8.27 -9.81
C TYR A 191 -1.94 7.00 -10.61
N SER A 192 -3.03 6.30 -10.34
CA SER A 192 -3.43 5.07 -11.02
C SER A 192 -4.93 4.93 -10.94
N GLY A 193 -5.56 4.43 -11.99
CA GLY A 193 -7.01 4.23 -12.01
C GLY A 193 -7.40 3.17 -13.01
N GLY A 194 -8.50 2.49 -12.73
CA GLY A 194 -8.94 1.40 -13.57
C GLY A 194 -10.16 0.68 -13.02
N VAL A 195 -10.27 -0.59 -13.39
CA VAL A 195 -11.37 -1.47 -12.98
C VAL A 195 -10.84 -2.52 -12.02
N MET A 196 -11.69 -2.95 -11.10
CA MET A 196 -11.37 -4.03 -10.17
C MET A 196 -12.57 -4.95 -9.97
N ILE A 197 -12.28 -6.20 -9.65
CA ILE A 197 -13.27 -7.18 -9.20
C ILE A 197 -12.96 -7.45 -7.74
N GLU A 198 -13.94 -7.28 -6.86
CA GLU A 198 -13.82 -7.49 -5.41
C GLU A 198 -14.83 -8.54 -4.93
N ILE A 199 -14.35 -9.53 -4.19
CA ILE A 199 -15.14 -10.66 -3.68
C ILE A 199 -14.99 -10.69 -2.15
N GLY A 200 -16.11 -10.90 -1.44
CA GLY A 200 -16.14 -10.98 0.03
C GLY A 200 -15.68 -9.67 0.70
N ASP A 201 -16.18 -8.53 0.22
CA ASP A 201 -15.90 -7.19 0.78
C ASP A 201 -14.41 -6.88 1.05
N GLY A 202 -13.57 -7.30 0.09
CA GLY A 202 -12.13 -7.04 0.11
C GLY A 202 -11.28 -8.27 0.44
N LEU A 203 -11.90 -9.42 0.71
CA LEU A 203 -11.16 -10.66 0.96
C LEU A 203 -10.25 -11.03 -0.22
N PHE A 204 -10.80 -10.97 -1.42
CA PHE A 204 -10.04 -11.13 -2.66
C PHE A 204 -10.37 -9.98 -3.61
N ALA A 205 -9.35 -9.39 -4.21
CA ALA A 205 -9.56 -8.45 -5.29
C ALA A 205 -8.54 -8.60 -6.40
N PHE A 206 -9.00 -8.37 -7.62
CA PHE A 206 -8.18 -8.29 -8.83
C PHE A 206 -8.32 -6.89 -9.40
N HIS A 207 -7.20 -6.26 -9.75
CA HIS A 207 -7.19 -4.90 -10.25
C HIS A 207 -6.55 -4.86 -11.63
N LEU A 208 -7.16 -4.09 -12.52
CA LEU A 208 -6.60 -3.78 -13.83
C LEU A 208 -6.41 -2.27 -13.93
N PRO A 209 -5.18 -1.77 -13.69
CA PRO A 209 -4.83 -0.37 -13.94
C PRO A 209 -4.94 -0.05 -15.43
N LEU A 210 -5.70 0.99 -15.77
CA LEU A 210 -5.93 1.46 -17.14
C LEU A 210 -5.23 2.78 -17.41
N ILE A 211 -5.27 3.69 -16.44
CA ILE A 211 -4.58 4.98 -16.45
C ILE A 211 -3.57 5.01 -15.31
N VAL A 212 -2.37 5.51 -15.58
CA VAL A 212 -1.28 5.57 -14.59
C VAL A 212 -0.39 6.78 -14.86
N SER A 213 0.31 7.27 -13.84
CA SER A 213 1.27 8.35 -14.00
C SER A 213 2.42 7.98 -14.95
N GLN A 214 3.08 8.99 -15.52
CA GLN A 214 4.14 8.78 -16.50
C GLN A 214 5.25 7.86 -15.97
N LYS A 215 5.68 8.04 -14.71
CA LYS A 215 6.69 7.16 -14.10
C LYS A 215 6.28 5.69 -14.05
N ILE A 216 5.03 5.40 -13.71
CA ILE A 216 4.50 4.03 -13.69
C ILE A 216 4.40 3.49 -15.13
N SER A 217 3.92 4.33 -16.05
CA SER A 217 3.79 4.00 -17.47
C SER A 217 5.13 3.64 -18.11
N ASP A 218 6.19 4.41 -17.82
CA ASP A 218 7.52 4.20 -18.36
C ASP A 218 8.11 2.85 -17.91
N ILE A 219 7.86 2.44 -16.66
CA ILE A 219 8.26 1.12 -16.14
C ILE A 219 7.47 0.00 -16.82
N TYR A 220 6.16 0.15 -16.98
CA TYR A 220 5.37 -0.83 -17.71
C TYR A 220 5.84 -0.98 -19.17
N LYS A 221 6.26 0.11 -19.81
CA LYS A 221 6.82 0.08 -21.17
C LYS A 221 8.21 -0.55 -21.21
N SER A 222 9.10 -0.18 -20.29
CA SER A 222 10.48 -0.72 -20.26
C SER A 222 10.49 -2.23 -20.00
N GLU A 223 9.53 -2.74 -19.23
CA GLU A 223 9.35 -4.17 -18.98
C GLU A 223 8.46 -4.87 -20.01
N SER A 224 8.06 -4.18 -21.10
CA SER A 224 7.21 -4.73 -22.16
C SER A 224 5.90 -5.36 -21.64
N ARG A 225 5.29 -4.74 -20.63
CA ARG A 225 4.07 -5.24 -19.99
C ARG A 225 2.83 -5.03 -20.86
N ASN A 226 2.16 -6.13 -21.19
CA ASN A 226 0.84 -6.11 -21.81
C ASN A 226 -0.26 -5.86 -20.77
N LEU A 227 -1.52 -5.76 -21.22
CA LEU A 227 -2.66 -5.46 -20.34
C LEU A 227 -2.85 -6.52 -19.24
N LEU A 228 -2.72 -7.81 -19.58
CA LEU A 228 -2.84 -8.90 -18.63
C LEU A 228 -1.68 -8.96 -17.62
N SER A 229 -0.50 -8.44 -17.98
CA SER A 229 0.64 -8.41 -17.09
C SER A 229 0.61 -7.26 -16.08
N LYS A 230 -0.32 -6.31 -16.26
CA LYS A 230 -0.62 -5.24 -15.29
C LYS A 230 -1.65 -5.66 -14.24
N ILE A 231 -2.33 -6.80 -14.42
CA ILE A 231 -3.31 -7.28 -13.44
C ILE A 231 -2.61 -7.59 -12.12
N THR A 232 -3.05 -6.94 -11.05
CA THR A 232 -2.61 -7.22 -9.68
C THR A 232 -3.70 -7.93 -8.90
N PHE A 233 -3.32 -8.54 -7.79
CA PHE A 233 -4.28 -9.15 -6.88
C PHE A 233 -3.93 -8.83 -5.42
N SER A 234 -4.95 -8.78 -4.57
CA SER A 234 -4.81 -8.60 -3.12
C SER A 234 -5.63 -9.65 -2.39
N MET A 235 -5.17 -10.01 -1.20
CA MET A 235 -5.82 -10.97 -0.33
C MET A 235 -5.71 -10.49 1.12
N ASP A 236 -6.84 -10.38 1.81
CA ASP A 236 -6.88 -10.00 3.23
C ASP A 236 -7.10 -11.25 4.09
N LEU A 237 -6.01 -11.95 4.40
CA LEU A 237 -6.05 -13.18 5.22
C LEU A 237 -6.39 -12.91 6.69
N HIS A 238 -6.23 -11.67 7.19
CA HIS A 238 -6.58 -11.33 8.57
C HIS A 238 -8.09 -11.36 8.79
N ARG A 239 -8.87 -11.17 7.72
CA ARG A 239 -10.34 -11.21 7.73
C ARG A 239 -10.90 -12.57 7.29
N LEU A 240 -10.05 -13.56 7.05
CA LEU A 240 -10.48 -14.91 6.70
C LEU A 240 -11.04 -15.62 7.95
N ASN A 241 -12.33 -15.44 8.19
CA ASN A 241 -13.11 -16.34 9.03
C ASN A 241 -13.71 -17.43 8.12
N PRO A 242 -13.22 -18.69 8.18
CA PRO A 242 -13.70 -19.77 7.30
C PRO A 242 -15.20 -20.03 7.41
N TRP A 243 -15.80 -19.67 8.54
CA TRP A 243 -17.22 -19.88 8.84
C TRP A 243 -18.13 -18.82 8.21
N GLU A 244 -17.70 -17.55 8.14
CA GLU A 244 -18.46 -16.46 7.50
C GLU A 244 -18.50 -16.61 5.97
N LEU A 245 -17.44 -17.17 5.37
CA LEU A 245 -17.37 -17.43 3.93
C LEU A 245 -18.36 -18.50 3.45
N ALA A 246 -18.70 -19.45 4.33
CA ALA A 246 -19.71 -20.46 4.04
C ALA A 246 -21.12 -19.85 4.05
N ASP A 247 -21.37 -18.89 4.94
CA ASP A 247 -22.67 -18.22 5.08
C ASP A 247 -22.95 -17.24 3.92
N ASP A 248 -21.95 -16.50 3.46
CA ASP A 248 -22.08 -15.56 2.31
C ASP A 248 -22.34 -16.25 0.96
N TYR A 249 -22.00 -17.53 0.82
CA TYR A 249 -22.25 -18.30 -0.41
C TYR A 249 -23.64 -18.97 -0.43
N ILE A 250 -24.34 -18.98 0.71
CA ILE A 250 -25.63 -19.66 0.89
C ILE A 250 -26.83 -18.69 0.73
N PHE A 251 -26.61 -17.38 0.52
CA PHE A 251 -27.68 -16.37 0.34
C PHE A 251 -27.54 -15.47 -0.90
#